data_AF-A0A521RJ37-F1
#
_entry.id   AF-A0A521RJ37-F1
#
_cell.length_a   1.000
_cell.length_b   1.000
_cell.length_c   1.000
_cell.angle_alpha   90.00
_cell.angle_beta   90.00
_cell.angle_gamma   90.00
#
_symmetry.space_group_name_H-M   'P 1'
#
loop_
_entity.id
_entity.type
_entity.pdbx_description
1 polymer ?
#
loop_
_entity_poly.entity_id
_entity_poly.type
_entity_poly.pdbx_seq_one_letter_code
_entity_poly.pdbx_strand_id
1 'polypeptide(L)'
;MASDNGSVLMGMIWMIVFSILLFWLPGLGALLAGIVGGKVAGNVFNALLAAILPGILLAGFIFFFASAFTGLPLVGAIFAGGSMLLYLITVPVLLIGALIGGLLA
;
A
#
# COMPACT_ATOMS: atom_id res chain seq x y z
N MET A 1 -21.75 19.95 -6.97
CA MET A 1 -20.66 19.95 -5.97
C MET A 1 -21.03 18.92 -4.92
N ALA A 2 -20.70 17.65 -5.15
CA ALA A 2 -20.92 16.58 -4.18
C ALA A 2 -19.57 16.32 -3.49
N SER A 3 -19.55 16.47 -2.18
CA SER A 3 -18.40 16.21 -1.31
C SER A 3 -18.20 14.71 -1.14
N ASP A 4 -17.86 14.00 -2.22
CA ASP A 4 -17.52 12.57 -2.15
C ASP A 4 -16.01 12.43 -1.96
N ASN A 5 -15.55 12.80 -0.76
CA ASN A 5 -14.12 12.80 -0.42
C ASN A 5 -13.68 11.35 -0.19
N GLY A 6 -13.35 10.64 -1.27
CA GLY A 6 -12.69 9.34 -1.17
C GLY A 6 -11.48 9.43 -0.23
N SER A 7 -11.39 8.48 0.70
CA SER A 7 -10.41 8.52 1.79
C SER A 7 -9.24 7.61 1.47
N VAL A 8 -8.04 8.19 1.36
CA VAL A 8 -6.78 7.45 1.16
C VAL A 8 -6.59 6.40 2.26
N LEU A 9 -6.90 6.75 3.50
CA LEU A 9 -6.79 5.85 4.65
C LEU A 9 -7.77 4.67 4.52
N MET A 10 -9.01 4.94 4.12
CA MET A 10 -10.01 3.89 3.96
C MET A 10 -9.67 2.99 2.76
N GLY A 11 -9.17 3.56 1.67
CA GLY A 11 -8.67 2.80 0.51
C GLY A 11 -7.53 1.87 0.91
N MET A 12 -6.56 2.35 1.69
CA MET A 12 -5.47 1.55 2.23
C MET A 12 -5.98 0.38 3.09
N ILE A 13 -6.91 0.65 4.01
CA ILE A 13 -7.49 -0.38 4.89
C ILE A 13 -8.17 -1.46 4.04
N TRP A 14 -8.96 -1.08 3.03
CA TRP A 14 -9.60 -2.04 2.14
C TRP A 14 -8.61 -2.87 1.33
N MET A 15 -7.52 -2.26 0.84
CA MET A 15 -6.47 -3.00 0.15
C MET A 15 -5.86 -4.07 1.06
N ILE A 16 -5.56 -3.73 2.32
CA ILE A 16 -5.02 -4.69 3.29
C ILE A 16 -6.02 -5.81 3.59
N VAL A 17 -7.28 -5.45 3.87
CA VAL A 17 -8.33 -6.43 4.19
C VAL A 17 -8.52 -7.41 3.03
N PHE A 18 -8.63 -6.92 1.79
CA PHE A 18 -8.79 -7.79 0.63
C PHE A 18 -7.53 -8.59 0.30
N SER A 19 -6.32 -8.02 0.47
CA SER A 19 -5.08 -8.79 0.31
C SER A 19 -4.98 -9.92 1.32
N ILE A 20 -5.42 -9.72 2.57
CA ILE A 20 -5.48 -10.78 3.58
C ILE A 20 -6.58 -11.79 3.26
N LEU A 21 -7.75 -11.35 2.78
CA LEU A 21 -8.86 -12.25 2.45
C LEU A 21 -8.57 -13.10 1.21
N LEU A 22 -7.87 -12.52 0.22
CA LEU A 22 -7.59 -13.10 -1.08
C LEU A 22 -6.13 -13.56 -1.21
N PHE A 23 -5.40 -13.71 -0.10
CA PHE A 23 -3.99 -14.14 -0.12
C PHE A 23 -3.79 -15.51 -0.79
N TRP A 24 -4.83 -16.33 -0.82
CA TRP A 24 -4.86 -17.64 -1.46
C TRP A 24 -4.86 -17.59 -3.00
N LEU A 25 -5.12 -16.42 -3.59
CA LEU A 25 -5.13 -16.17 -5.03
C LEU A 25 -3.99 -15.22 -5.42
N PRO A 26 -2.77 -15.74 -5.72
CA PRO A 26 -1.64 -14.91 -6.10
C PRO A 26 -1.96 -14.09 -7.37
N GLY A 27 -1.61 -12.81 -7.35
CA GLY A 27 -1.90 -11.86 -8.43
C GLY A 27 -3.35 -11.37 -8.43
N LEU A 28 -4.33 -12.25 -8.60
CA LEU A 28 -5.75 -11.87 -8.69
C LEU A 28 -6.27 -11.23 -7.39
N GLY A 29 -5.85 -11.73 -6.23
CA GLY A 29 -6.21 -11.15 -4.94
C GLY A 29 -5.70 -9.71 -4.79
N ALA A 30 -4.46 -9.46 -5.22
CA ALA A 30 -3.85 -8.13 -5.21
C ALA A 30 -4.53 -7.17 -6.19
N LEU A 31 -4.94 -7.66 -7.37
CA LEU A 31 -5.64 -6.87 -8.37
C LEU A 31 -7.02 -6.44 -7.87
N LEU A 32 -7.80 -7.36 -7.31
CA LEU A 32 -9.12 -7.05 -6.74
C LEU A 32 -9.03 -6.13 -5.52
N ALA A 33 -8.06 -6.38 -4.65
CA ALA A 33 -7.76 -5.49 -3.51
C ALA A 33 -7.45 -4.07 -3.99
N GLY A 34 -6.62 -3.95 -5.03
CA GLY A 34 -6.30 -2.69 -5.69
C GLY A 34 -7.54 -2.01 -6.27
N ILE A 35 -8.39 -2.72 -7.02
CA ILE A 35 -9.59 -2.14 -7.62
C ILE A 35 -10.54 -1.60 -6.55
N VAL A 36 -10.87 -2.40 -5.54
CA VAL A 36 -11.84 -1.97 -4.52
C VAL A 36 -11.25 -0.86 -3.67
N GLY A 37 -9.99 -0.98 -3.23
CA GLY A 37 -9.33 0.06 -2.46
C GLY A 37 -9.13 1.36 -3.23
N GLY A 38 -8.83 1.27 -4.54
CA GLY A 38 -8.67 2.42 -5.43
C GLY A 38 -10.00 3.15 -5.66
N LYS A 39 -11.10 2.40 -5.79
CA LYS A 39 -12.44 2.98 -5.89
C LYS A 39 -12.82 3.75 -4.63
N VAL A 40 -12.52 3.18 -3.46
CA VAL A 40 -12.77 3.83 -2.16
C VAL A 40 -11.88 5.06 -1.93
N ALA A 41 -10.70 5.12 -2.57
CA ALA A 41 -9.81 6.27 -2.49
C ALA A 41 -10.31 7.50 -3.30
N GLY A 42 -11.28 7.32 -4.20
CA GLY A 42 -12.00 8.40 -4.88
C GLY A 42 -11.35 8.99 -6.12
N ASN A 43 -10.04 8.84 -6.32
CA ASN A 43 -9.35 9.25 -7.54
C ASN A 43 -8.05 8.46 -7.73
N VAL A 44 -7.47 8.52 -8.94
CA VAL A 44 -6.24 7.78 -9.31
C VAL A 44 -5.04 8.13 -8.42
N PHE A 45 -4.86 9.42 -8.09
CA PHE A 45 -3.72 9.86 -7.29
C PHE A 45 -3.81 9.34 -5.84
N ASN A 46 -4.98 9.48 -5.22
CA ASN A 46 -5.29 8.97 -3.90
C ASN A 46 -5.23 7.44 -3.85
N ALA A 47 -5.67 6.76 -4.91
CA ALA A 47 -5.57 5.31 -5.03
C ALA A 47 -4.11 4.83 -5.06
N LEU A 48 -3.25 5.52 -5.81
CA LEU A 48 -1.82 5.23 -5.87
C LEU A 48 -1.14 5.51 -4.52
N LEU A 49 -1.49 6.63 -3.87
CA LEU A 49 -1.01 6.93 -2.53
C LEU A 49 -1.46 5.89 -1.52
N ALA A 50 -2.73 5.45 -1.57
CA ALA A 50 -3.28 4.42 -0.70
C ALA A 50 -2.58 3.07 -0.88
N ALA A 51 -2.17 2.74 -2.11
CA ALA A 51 -1.41 1.52 -2.42
C ALA A 51 0.04 1.56 -1.92
N ILE A 52 0.66 2.75 -1.84
CA ILE A 52 2.06 2.90 -1.41
C ILE A 52 2.14 3.11 0.11
N LEU A 53 1.13 3.69 0.73
CA LEU A 53 1.08 4.01 2.16
C LEU A 53 1.45 2.83 3.09
N PRO A 54 0.96 1.59 2.89
CA PRO A 54 1.34 0.44 3.70
C PRO A 54 2.85 0.19 3.68
N GLY A 55 3.48 0.31 2.50
CA GLY A 55 4.92 0.13 2.35
C GLY A 55 5.72 1.19 3.10
N ILE A 56 5.26 2.45 3.07
CA ILE A 56 5.89 3.54 3.82
C ILE A 56 5.76 3.31 5.34
N LEU A 57 4.58 2.91 5.80
CA LEU A 57 4.35 2.60 7.22
C LEU A 57 5.24 1.45 7.68
N LEU A 58 5.33 0.38 6.88
CA LEU A 58 6.19 -0.77 7.14
C LEU A 58 7.66 -0.35 7.19
N ALA A 59 8.13 0.43 6.21
CA ALA A 59 9.50 0.94 6.17
C ALA A 59 9.83 1.81 7.40
N GLY A 60 8.91 2.68 7.82
CA GLY A 60 9.06 3.49 9.04
C GLY A 60 9.13 2.63 10.31
N PHE A 61 8.31 1.59 10.40
CA PHE A 61 8.36 0.61 11.49
C PHE A 61 9.70 -0.12 11.53
N ILE A 62 10.16 -0.63 10.38
CA ILE A 62 11.46 -1.33 10.29
C ILE A 62 12.59 -0.38 10.63
N PHE A 63 12.57 0.87 10.15
CA PHE A 63 13.58 1.86 10.51
C PHE A 63 13.68 2.01 12.02
N PHE A 64 12.54 2.28 12.67
CA PHE A 64 12.49 2.50 14.11
C PHE A 64 13.01 1.30 14.89
N PHE A 65 12.49 0.10 14.62
CA PHE A 65 12.88 -1.10 15.38
C PHE A 65 14.31 -1.54 15.06
N ALA A 66 14.73 -1.54 13.80
CA ALA A 66 16.08 -1.92 13.44
C ALA A 66 17.11 -0.95 14.02
N SER A 67 16.85 0.37 14.01
CA SER A 67 17.71 1.34 14.68
C SER A 67 17.70 1.18 16.20
N ALA A 68 16.54 0.94 16.81
CA ALA A 68 16.43 0.75 18.26
C ALA A 68 17.18 -0.51 18.76
N PHE A 69 17.08 -1.63 18.04
CA PHE A 69 17.74 -2.89 18.44
C PHE A 69 19.24 -2.92 18.15
N THR A 70 19.69 -2.26 17.09
CA THR A 70 21.11 -2.25 16.71
C THR A 70 21.88 -1.08 17.29
N GLY A 71 21.19 -0.06 17.81
CA GLY A 71 21.79 1.20 18.27
C GLY A 71 22.36 2.06 17.13
N LEU A 72 22.19 1.64 15.88
CA LEU A 72 22.80 2.27 14.71
C LEU A 72 21.71 2.76 13.74
N PRO A 73 21.48 4.09 13.63
CA PRO A 73 20.49 4.66 12.71
C PRO A 73 20.70 4.23 11.24
N LEU A 74 21.97 4.12 10.83
CA LEU A 74 22.33 3.71 9.46
C LEU A 74 21.83 2.29 9.13
N VAL A 75 21.91 1.37 10.10
CA VAL A 75 21.44 -0.01 9.91
C VAL A 75 19.93 -0.01 9.69
N GLY A 76 19.18 0.74 10.50
CA GLY A 76 17.75 0.90 10.30
C GLY A 76 17.38 1.51 8.95
N ALA A 77 18.14 2.49 8.46
CA ALA A 77 17.93 3.07 7.12
C ALA A 77 18.11 2.04 6.00
N ILE A 78 19.11 1.17 6.11
CA ILE A 78 19.37 0.10 5.12
C ILE A 78 18.23 -0.91 5.11
N PHE A 79 17.79 -1.39 6.29
CA PHE A 79 16.69 -2.34 6.37
C PHE A 79 15.35 -1.74 5.92
N ALA A 80 15.07 -0.49 6.31
CA ALA A 80 13.87 0.20 5.88
C ALA A 80 13.85 0.43 4.36
N GLY A 81 14.95 0.94 3.80
CA GLY A 81 15.10 1.12 2.35
C GLY A 81 14.99 -0.20 1.58
N GLY A 82 15.66 -1.26 2.06
CA GLY A 82 15.57 -2.60 1.48
C GLY A 82 14.14 -3.14 1.49
N SER A 83 13.43 -3.00 2.61
CA SER A 83 12.04 -3.45 2.72
C SER A 83 11.09 -2.70 1.78
N MET A 84 11.29 -1.38 1.62
CA MET A 84 10.49 -0.55 0.71
C MET A 84 10.73 -0.93 -0.76
N LEU A 85 11.98 -1.19 -1.14
CA LEU A 85 12.31 -1.64 -2.49
C LEU A 85 11.67 -3.00 -2.79
N LEU A 86 11.75 -3.95 -1.85
CA LEU A 86 11.09 -5.26 -1.99
C LEU A 86 9.57 -5.13 -2.09
N TYR A 87 8.96 -4.23 -1.31
CA TYR A 87 7.54 -3.92 -1.41
C TYR A 87 7.18 -3.42 -2.82
N LEU A 88 7.89 -2.43 -3.35
CA LEU A 88 7.60 -1.89 -4.68
C LEU A 88 7.72 -2.95 -5.80
N ILE A 89 8.65 -3.89 -5.67
CA ILE A 89 8.83 -4.98 -6.65
C ILE A 89 7.67 -5.99 -6.59
N THR A 90 7.06 -6.19 -5.42
CA THR A 90 6.03 -7.21 -5.19
C THR A 90 4.60 -6.69 -5.38
N VAL A 91 4.41 -5.38 -5.46
CA VAL A 91 3.09 -4.72 -5.51
C VAL A 91 2.64 -4.24 -6.92
N PRO A 92 3.28 -4.56 -8.07
CA PRO A 92 2.88 -3.96 -9.36
C PRO A 92 1.45 -4.35 -9.76
N VAL A 93 1.01 -5.56 -9.43
CA VAL A 93 -0.36 -6.01 -9.72
C VAL A 93 -1.41 -5.24 -8.91
N LEU A 94 -1.09 -4.91 -7.65
CA LEU A 94 -1.94 -4.09 -6.80
C LEU A 94 -1.99 -2.64 -7.29
N LEU A 95 -0.86 -2.09 -7.74
CA LEU A 95 -0.81 -0.75 -8.33
C LEU A 95 -1.68 -0.66 -9.59
N ILE A 96 -1.62 -1.67 -10.47
CA ILE A 96 -2.49 -1.75 -11.64
C ILE A 96 -3.97 -1.79 -11.22
N GLY A 97 -4.30 -2.62 -10.23
CA GLY A 97 -5.65 -2.65 -9.66
C GLY A 97 -6.09 -1.30 -9.08
N ALA A 98 -5.21 -0.62 -8.34
CA ALA A 98 -5.47 0.70 -7.75
C ALA A 98 -5.71 1.77 -8.81
N LEU A 99 -4.93 1.76 -9.91
CA LEU A 99 -5.15 2.66 -11.05
C LEU A 99 -6.52 2.44 -11.68
N ILE A 100 -6.92 1.19 -11.92
CA ILE A 100 -8.25 0.86 -12.45
C ILE A 100 -9.33 1.30 -11.47
N GLY A 101 -9.18 0.97 -10.18
CA GLY A 101 -10.12 1.35 -9.13
C GLY A 101 -10.32 2.87 -9.03
N GLY A 102 -9.23 3.63 -9.06
CA GLY A 102 -9.25 5.09 -9.00
C GLY A 102 -9.77 5.77 -10.27
N LEU A 103 -9.74 5.10 -11.43
CA LEU A 103 -10.39 5.57 -12.66
C LEU A 103 -11.90 5.30 -12.67
N LEU A 104 -12.35 4.30 -11.90
CA LEU A 104 -13.76 3.91 -11.76
C LEU A 104 -14.46 4.60 -10.59
N ALA A 105 -13.74 5.49 -9.87
CA ALA A 105 -14.19 6.18 -8.68
C ALA A 105 -14.98 7.45 -9.02
#